data_AF-T0R8V5-F1
#
_entry.id   AF-T0R8V5-F1
#
_cell.length_a   1.000
_cell.length_b   1.000
_cell.length_c   1.000
_cell.angle_alpha   90.00
_cell.angle_beta   90.00
_cell.angle_gamma   90.00
#
_symmetry.space_group_name_H-M   'P 1'
#
loop_
_entity.id
_entity.type
_entity.pdbx_description
1 polymer ?
#
loop_
_entity_poly.entity_id
_entity_poly.type
_entity_poly.pdbx_seq_one_letter_code
_entity_poly.pdbx_strand_id
1 'polypeptide(L)'
;MARPTATPDAALRRGPVTSEKPARKRRLETRVASVKKLKITKAPAKPLSDTRSAELAAEFVDHDVASVYKVIHKTTGALGGNAAGGAIYGEITRNSMGKILEYMQEHCELGRDSVFLDIGSGLGKPNFHASITPGVAISYGIELEDQRWQLSLSNLQGVLKTSALYPKVNPVIFTQGDITDALSLEPFSHVYSFDVGFPPAVMAHVAECFNESVSARYFISFHQPRKVLEQYGFEVDEIGRLGTSMAGSSEGHTVYFYRKTALPTRTKETKEKKVDPLFGAGFHVVQQGHDAVLSWVEAQFSQRFSQGRTRRQVQLAKAATPSSLREKKLETFYKVVRRGPASVKAK
;
A
#
# COMPACT_ATOMS: atom_id res chain seq x y z
N MET A 1 31.75 -60.80 37.30
CA MET A 1 30.95 -60.96 38.54
C MET A 1 29.92 -59.84 38.57
N ALA A 2 28.63 -59.97 38.87
CA ALA A 2 27.63 -61.04 38.76
C ALA A 2 26.28 -60.27 38.80
N ARG A 3 25.31 -60.62 37.95
CA ARG A 3 23.86 -60.36 38.16
C ARG A 3 23.34 -61.46 39.12
N PRO A 4 22.19 -61.33 39.85
CA PRO A 4 20.86 -61.23 39.21
C PRO A 4 19.63 -60.69 40.03
N THR A 5 18.49 -60.50 39.31
CA THR A 5 17.05 -60.81 39.62
C THR A 5 16.36 -60.27 40.90
N ALA A 6 15.04 -60.03 41.01
CA ALA A 6 13.83 -60.16 40.17
C ALA A 6 12.65 -59.44 40.88
N THR A 7 11.59 -59.11 40.14
CA THR A 7 10.22 -58.76 40.61
C THR A 7 9.47 -59.99 41.15
N PRO A 8 8.35 -59.83 41.90
CA PRO A 8 7.03 -60.04 41.27
C PRO A 8 5.83 -59.23 41.83
N ASP A 9 4.79 -59.23 41.00
CA ASP A 9 3.38 -58.85 41.15
C ASP A 9 2.61 -59.42 42.37
N ALA A 10 1.51 -58.76 42.78
CA ALA A 10 0.12 -59.23 42.54
C ALA A 10 -0.93 -58.79 43.60
N ALA A 11 -1.99 -58.12 43.14
CA ALA A 11 -3.40 -58.39 43.48
C ALA A 11 -4.28 -57.68 42.41
N LEU A 12 -4.82 -58.28 41.32
CA LEU A 12 -5.88 -59.31 41.17
C LEU A 12 -7.16 -58.92 41.96
N ARG A 13 -8.40 -58.78 41.44
CA ARG A 13 -9.21 -59.25 40.27
C ARG A 13 -10.42 -58.28 40.12
N ARG A 14 -11.27 -58.19 39.07
CA ARG A 14 -11.92 -59.15 38.16
C ARG A 14 -12.35 -58.41 36.86
N GLY A 15 -12.35 -59.13 35.72
CA GLY A 15 -12.75 -58.64 34.39
C GLY A 15 -14.27 -58.75 34.09
N PRO A 16 -14.66 -59.21 32.89
CA PRO A 16 -14.93 -58.41 31.67
C PRO A 16 -16.35 -58.65 31.10
N VAL A 17 -16.61 -58.26 29.81
CA VAL A 17 -17.75 -58.63 28.91
C VAL A 17 -18.93 -57.61 28.90
N THR A 18 -19.60 -57.14 27.84
CA THR A 18 -19.53 -57.11 26.35
C THR A 18 -20.59 -56.11 25.83
N SER A 19 -20.55 -55.82 24.51
CA SER A 19 -21.69 -55.66 23.56
C SER A 19 -22.54 -54.37 23.49
N GLU A 20 -22.39 -53.71 22.33
CA GLU A 20 -23.40 -53.17 21.40
C GLU A 20 -24.77 -52.60 21.85
N LYS A 21 -25.00 -51.33 21.44
CA LYS A 21 -26.26 -50.64 21.01
C LYS A 21 -27.44 -50.58 22.01
N PRO A 22 -28.39 -49.59 21.95
CA PRO A 22 -28.83 -48.82 20.78
C PRO A 22 -29.02 -47.29 20.98
N ALA A 23 -29.15 -46.58 19.86
CA ALA A 23 -29.63 -45.20 19.80
C ALA A 23 -31.05 -45.07 20.39
N ARG A 24 -31.19 -44.29 21.46
CA ARG A 24 -32.49 -43.99 22.09
C ARG A 24 -32.86 -42.52 21.87
N LYS A 25 -33.85 -42.32 21.01
CA LYS A 25 -34.60 -41.08 20.78
C LYS A 25 -34.98 -40.44 22.11
N ARG A 26 -34.46 -39.24 22.40
CA ARG A 26 -35.05 -38.35 23.41
C ARG A 26 -35.96 -37.35 22.69
N ARG A 27 -37.24 -37.66 22.85
CA ARG A 27 -38.44 -36.89 22.55
C ARG A 27 -38.26 -35.43 22.99
N LEU A 28 -38.14 -34.52 22.02
CA LEU A 28 -38.21 -33.09 22.27
C LEU A 28 -39.69 -32.76 22.50
N GLU A 29 -40.04 -32.45 23.74
CA GLU A 29 -41.38 -32.03 24.10
C GLU A 29 -41.73 -30.74 23.36
N THR A 30 -42.84 -30.82 22.63
CA THR A 30 -43.43 -29.75 21.84
C THR A 30 -43.96 -28.66 22.77
N ARG A 31 -43.11 -27.70 23.14
CA ARG A 31 -43.59 -26.37 23.57
C ARG A 31 -44.04 -25.63 22.31
N VAL A 32 -45.31 -25.80 21.94
CA VAL A 32 -46.00 -24.94 20.98
C VAL A 32 -46.16 -23.57 21.65
N ALA A 33 -45.11 -22.77 21.63
CA ALA A 33 -45.25 -21.34 21.75
C ALA A 33 -45.90 -20.86 20.46
N SER A 34 -47.12 -20.34 20.59
CA SER A 34 -47.90 -19.74 19.54
C SER A 34 -47.12 -18.56 18.93
N VAL A 35 -46.35 -18.85 17.89
CA VAL A 35 -45.76 -17.84 17.00
C VAL A 35 -46.94 -17.14 16.33
N LYS A 36 -47.33 -15.98 16.88
CA LYS A 36 -48.16 -15.03 16.15
C LYS A 36 -47.44 -14.75 14.85
N LYS A 37 -47.97 -15.28 13.74
CA LYS A 37 -47.58 -14.89 12.37
C LYS A 37 -47.67 -13.37 12.32
N LEU A 38 -46.53 -12.70 12.40
CA LEU A 38 -46.39 -11.32 11.96
C LEU A 38 -46.82 -11.34 10.49
N LYS A 39 -48.01 -10.81 10.21
CA LYS A 39 -48.44 -10.49 8.85
C LYS A 39 -47.40 -9.50 8.33
N ILE A 40 -46.42 -10.01 7.57
CA ILE A 40 -45.57 -9.18 6.72
C ILE A 40 -46.50 -8.64 5.65
N THR A 41 -47.11 -7.50 5.93
CA THR A 41 -47.74 -6.69 4.89
C THR A 41 -46.61 -6.29 3.94
N LYS A 42 -46.72 -6.69 2.67
CA LYS A 42 -45.89 -6.15 1.58
C LYS A 42 -46.26 -4.68 1.39
N ALA A 43 -45.89 -3.83 2.33
CA ALA A 43 -45.86 -2.40 2.08
C ALA A 43 -44.75 -2.18 1.02
N PRO A 44 -45.00 -1.38 -0.03
CA PRO A 44 -43.93 -1.02 -0.96
C PRO A 44 -42.82 -0.36 -0.15
N ALA A 45 -41.60 -0.89 -0.26
CA ALA A 45 -40.44 -0.34 0.42
C ALA A 45 -40.33 1.13 0.04
N LYS A 46 -40.35 2.02 1.05
CA LYS A 46 -40.13 3.44 0.80
C LYS A 46 -38.68 3.58 0.29
N PRO A 47 -38.45 4.33 -0.80
CA PRO A 47 -37.10 4.65 -1.23
C PRO A 47 -36.32 5.30 -0.07
N LEU A 48 -35.04 4.98 0.03
CA LEU A 48 -34.14 5.69 0.94
C LEU A 48 -34.10 7.17 0.55
N SER A 49 -33.92 8.07 1.52
CA SER A 49 -33.62 9.47 1.19
C SER A 49 -32.27 9.56 0.49
N ASP A 50 -32.07 10.61 -0.30
CA ASP A 50 -30.79 10.84 -0.99
C ASP A 50 -29.62 10.91 0.00
N THR A 51 -29.82 11.60 1.13
CA THR A 51 -28.82 11.66 2.22
C THR A 51 -28.49 10.28 2.76
N ARG A 52 -29.50 9.45 3.06
CA ARG A 52 -29.26 8.10 3.60
C ARG A 52 -28.60 7.19 2.57
N SER A 53 -28.91 7.37 1.29
CA SER A 53 -28.29 6.62 0.20
C SER A 53 -26.81 6.98 0.06
N ALA A 54 -26.46 8.27 0.17
CA ALA A 54 -25.07 8.73 0.16
C ALA A 54 -24.27 8.23 1.37
N GLU A 55 -24.85 8.28 2.58
CA GLU A 55 -24.24 7.71 3.79
C GLU A 55 -23.95 6.22 3.65
N LEU A 56 -24.92 5.45 3.15
CA LEU A 56 -24.77 4.01 2.96
C LEU A 56 -23.68 3.71 1.92
N ALA A 57 -23.62 4.50 0.85
CA ALA A 57 -22.56 4.37 -0.16
C ALA A 57 -21.17 4.66 0.43
N ALA A 58 -21.04 5.69 1.27
CA ALA A 58 -19.79 6.00 1.96
C ALA A 58 -19.38 4.88 2.94
N GLU A 59 -20.34 4.28 3.65
CA GLU A 59 -20.10 3.14 4.55
C GLU A 59 -19.58 1.90 3.80
N PHE A 60 -20.14 1.60 2.62
CA PHE A 60 -19.63 0.52 1.78
C PHE A 60 -18.21 0.77 1.27
N VAL A 61 -17.91 2.01 0.90
CA VAL A 61 -16.55 2.40 0.46
C VAL A 61 -15.55 2.27 1.61
N ASP A 62 -15.87 2.76 2.82
CA ASP A 62 -14.98 2.59 3.98
C ASP A 62 -14.75 1.11 4.30
N HIS A 63 -15.79 0.27 4.17
CA HIS A 63 -15.65 -1.18 4.33
C HIS A 63 -14.68 -1.79 3.30
N ASP A 64 -14.74 -1.35 2.04
CA ASP A 64 -13.87 -1.85 0.97
C ASP A 64 -12.41 -1.42 1.16
N VAL A 65 -12.19 -0.15 1.54
CA VAL A 65 -10.87 0.35 1.94
C VAL A 65 -10.35 -0.44 3.15
N ALA A 66 -11.17 -0.65 4.18
CA ALA A 66 -10.78 -1.43 5.35
C ALA A 66 -10.40 -2.87 4.98
N SER A 67 -11.11 -3.47 4.03
CA SER A 67 -10.84 -4.81 3.53
C SER A 67 -9.49 -4.89 2.81
N VAL A 68 -9.14 -3.91 1.97
CA VAL A 68 -7.80 -3.81 1.36
C VAL A 68 -6.71 -3.72 2.42
N TYR A 69 -6.86 -2.82 3.40
CA TYR A 69 -5.84 -2.65 4.45
C TYR A 69 -5.68 -3.93 5.29
N LYS A 70 -6.75 -4.69 5.50
CA LYS A 70 -6.71 -6.01 6.16
C LYS A 70 -5.93 -7.03 5.33
N VAL A 71 -6.10 -7.06 4.02
CA VAL A 71 -5.34 -7.95 3.11
C VAL A 71 -3.86 -7.57 3.10
N ILE A 72 -3.53 -6.28 3.01
CA ILE A 72 -2.16 -5.77 3.10
C ILE A 72 -1.53 -6.19 4.44
N HIS A 73 -2.22 -5.93 5.55
CA HIS A 73 -1.73 -6.28 6.87
C HIS A 73 -1.54 -7.79 7.05
N LYS A 74 -2.40 -8.63 6.46
CA LYS A 74 -2.23 -10.09 6.47
C LYS A 74 -0.99 -10.52 5.67
N THR A 75 -0.70 -9.84 4.58
CA THR A 75 0.35 -10.22 3.63
C THR A 75 1.73 -9.78 4.11
N THR A 76 1.84 -8.53 4.55
CA THR A 76 3.13 -7.93 4.92
C THR A 76 3.25 -7.68 6.42
N GLY A 77 2.18 -7.76 7.20
CA GLY A 77 2.20 -7.43 8.63
C GLY A 77 2.14 -5.92 8.89
N ALA A 78 2.46 -5.54 10.14
CA ALA A 78 2.73 -4.15 10.51
C ALA A 78 4.22 -3.84 10.32
N LEU A 79 4.71 -3.96 9.09
CA LEU A 79 5.98 -3.34 8.73
C LEU A 79 5.72 -1.84 8.85
N GLY A 80 6.37 -1.19 9.81
CA GLY A 80 6.43 0.28 9.86
C GLY A 80 7.68 0.75 9.14
N GLY A 81 8.10 1.98 9.40
CA GLY A 81 9.32 2.53 8.81
C GLY A 81 10.58 1.72 9.04
N ASN A 82 10.67 1.08 10.20
CA ASN A 82 11.85 0.38 10.67
C ASN A 82 12.08 -1.03 10.09
N ALA A 83 11.13 -1.56 9.31
CA ALA A 83 11.15 -2.96 8.87
C ALA A 83 12.29 -3.31 7.89
N ALA A 84 12.83 -2.33 7.17
CA ALA A 84 13.92 -2.49 6.19
C ALA A 84 15.22 -1.78 6.63
N GLY A 85 15.38 -1.45 7.92
CA GLY A 85 16.62 -0.85 8.44
C GLY A 85 16.82 0.65 8.12
N GLY A 86 15.84 1.32 7.52
CA GLY A 86 15.87 2.76 7.28
C GLY A 86 14.95 3.53 8.23
N ALA A 87 15.50 4.41 9.06
CA ALA A 87 14.74 5.28 9.98
C ALA A 87 13.88 6.36 9.29
N ILE A 88 13.81 6.36 7.95
CA ILE A 88 13.24 7.42 7.11
C ILE A 88 11.96 7.00 6.39
N TYR A 89 11.56 5.72 6.45
CA TYR A 89 10.41 5.24 5.72
C TYR A 89 9.12 5.58 6.48
N GLY A 90 8.42 6.63 6.05
CA GLY A 90 7.17 7.03 6.68
C GLY A 90 5.98 6.29 6.06
N GLU A 91 5.26 5.51 6.87
CA GLU A 91 3.98 4.94 6.42
C GLU A 91 2.83 5.80 6.92
N ILE A 92 2.03 6.36 6.02
CA ILE A 92 0.84 7.12 6.40
C ILE A 92 -0.26 6.19 6.92
N THR A 93 -1.05 6.65 7.91
CA THR A 93 -2.21 5.87 8.39
C THR A 93 -3.35 5.87 7.37
N ARG A 94 -4.22 4.83 7.43
CA ARG A 94 -5.44 4.75 6.61
C ARG A 94 -6.29 6.01 6.70
N ASN A 95 -6.50 6.51 7.91
CA ASN A 95 -7.33 7.69 8.17
C ASN A 95 -6.70 8.96 7.59
N SER A 96 -5.39 9.15 7.76
CA SER A 96 -4.69 10.30 7.17
C SER A 96 -4.73 10.24 5.65
N MET A 97 -4.51 9.07 5.04
CA MET A 97 -4.62 8.93 3.59
C MET A 97 -6.05 9.19 3.09
N GLY A 98 -7.07 8.73 3.82
CA GLY A 98 -8.47 9.01 3.49
C GLY A 98 -8.76 10.51 3.44
N LYS A 99 -8.32 11.25 4.46
CA LYS A 99 -8.44 12.72 4.50
C LYS A 99 -7.68 13.42 3.36
N ILE A 100 -6.53 12.89 2.96
CA ILE A 100 -5.78 13.41 1.81
C ILE A 100 -6.59 13.22 0.53
N LEU A 101 -7.11 12.01 0.27
CA LEU A 101 -7.87 11.72 -0.93
C LEU A 101 -9.21 12.45 -0.96
N GLU A 102 -9.85 12.65 0.18
CA GLU A 102 -11.05 13.50 0.32
C GLU A 102 -10.74 14.94 -0.06
N TYR A 103 -9.68 15.52 0.51
CA TYR A 103 -9.24 16.87 0.14
C TYR A 103 -8.88 16.98 -1.35
N MET A 104 -8.23 15.96 -1.91
CA MET A 104 -7.90 15.92 -3.34
C MET A 104 -9.16 15.86 -4.22
N GLN A 105 -10.20 15.15 -3.81
CA GLN A 105 -11.48 15.13 -4.52
C GLN A 105 -12.15 16.51 -4.48
N GLU A 106 -12.18 17.14 -3.30
CA GLU A 106 -12.87 18.42 -3.10
C GLU A 106 -12.15 19.61 -3.74
N HIS A 107 -10.82 19.60 -3.74
CA HIS A 107 -10.00 20.78 -4.07
C HIS A 107 -8.98 20.57 -5.17
N CYS A 108 -8.69 19.32 -5.54
CA CYS A 108 -7.67 19.00 -6.55
C CYS A 108 -8.26 18.30 -7.79
N GLU A 109 -9.58 18.29 -8.00
CA GLU A 109 -10.19 17.65 -9.17
C GLU A 109 -9.86 16.14 -9.30
N LEU A 110 -9.49 15.47 -8.19
CA LEU A 110 -9.19 14.05 -8.21
C LEU A 110 -10.47 13.25 -8.42
N GLY A 111 -10.51 12.47 -9.50
CA GLY A 111 -11.71 11.76 -9.93
C GLY A 111 -11.42 10.48 -10.70
N ARG A 112 -12.47 9.91 -11.30
CA ARG A 112 -12.41 8.61 -12.01
C ARG A 112 -11.64 8.65 -13.32
N ASP A 113 -11.41 9.84 -13.87
CA ASP A 113 -10.60 10.10 -15.06
C ASP A 113 -9.13 10.40 -14.72
N SER A 114 -8.80 10.49 -13.43
CA SER A 114 -7.46 10.85 -12.99
C SER A 114 -6.48 9.68 -13.13
N VAL A 115 -5.22 10.02 -13.42
CA VAL A 115 -4.09 9.08 -13.42
C VAL A 115 -3.18 9.49 -12.26
N PHE A 116 -3.13 8.65 -11.23
CA PHE A 116 -2.47 8.93 -9.96
C PHE A 116 -1.09 8.27 -9.89
N LEU A 117 -0.06 9.05 -9.58
CA LEU A 117 1.30 8.58 -9.34
C LEU A 117 1.64 8.70 -7.85
N ASP A 118 2.19 7.63 -7.28
CA ASP A 118 2.83 7.61 -5.96
C ASP A 118 4.34 7.39 -6.13
N ILE A 119 5.13 8.42 -5.85
CA ILE A 119 6.60 8.36 -5.91
C ILE A 119 7.13 7.91 -4.54
N GLY A 120 7.78 6.74 -4.52
CA GLY A 120 8.16 6.07 -3.27
C GLY A 120 7.00 5.27 -2.69
N SER A 121 6.32 4.49 -3.55
CA SER A 121 5.04 3.85 -3.23
C SER A 121 5.09 2.79 -2.13
N GLY A 122 6.27 2.23 -1.84
CA GLY A 122 6.45 1.32 -0.73
C GLY A 122 5.66 0.06 -0.80
N LEU A 123 4.73 -0.08 0.14
CA LEU A 123 3.80 -1.20 0.22
C LEU A 123 2.55 -0.99 -0.65
N GLY A 124 2.41 0.16 -1.29
CA GLY A 124 1.31 0.51 -2.20
C GLY A 124 0.03 1.02 -1.54
N LYS A 125 0.06 1.33 -0.23
CA LYS A 125 -1.15 1.71 0.54
C LYS A 125 -1.87 2.94 -0.03
N PRO A 126 -1.20 4.05 -0.39
CA PRO A 126 -1.86 5.19 -1.04
C PRO A 126 -2.48 4.79 -2.37
N ASN A 127 -1.76 4.03 -3.20
CA ASN A 127 -2.25 3.59 -4.50
C ASN A 127 -3.52 2.76 -4.42
N PHE A 128 -3.57 1.76 -3.54
CA PHE A 128 -4.78 0.95 -3.37
C PHE A 128 -5.95 1.77 -2.85
N HIS A 129 -5.69 2.72 -1.95
CA HIS A 129 -6.75 3.59 -1.43
C HIS A 129 -7.33 4.44 -2.56
N ALA A 130 -6.49 5.11 -3.35
CA ALA A 130 -6.90 5.92 -4.50
C ALA A 130 -7.66 5.12 -5.56
N SER A 131 -7.31 3.84 -5.76
CA SER A 131 -7.98 2.94 -6.71
C SER A 131 -9.39 2.50 -6.28
N ILE A 132 -9.74 2.61 -5.00
CA ILE A 132 -11.08 2.32 -4.50
C ILE A 132 -11.88 3.61 -4.36
N THR A 133 -11.27 4.63 -3.76
CA THR A 133 -11.91 5.93 -3.55
C THR A 133 -10.87 7.05 -3.71
N PRO A 134 -11.03 7.96 -4.69
CA PRO A 134 -12.21 8.13 -5.56
C PRO A 134 -12.44 7.03 -6.61
N GLY A 135 -11.49 6.10 -6.77
CA GLY A 135 -11.50 5.16 -7.88
C GLY A 135 -10.94 5.81 -9.13
N VAL A 136 -9.68 6.25 -9.04
CA VAL A 136 -8.94 6.83 -10.17
C VAL A 136 -8.85 5.87 -11.35
N ALA A 137 -8.65 6.38 -12.57
CA ALA A 137 -8.60 5.55 -13.78
C ALA A 137 -7.43 4.55 -13.72
N ILE A 138 -6.26 5.04 -13.31
CA ILE A 138 -5.05 4.25 -13.10
C ILE A 138 -4.35 4.79 -11.84
N SER A 139 -3.94 3.87 -10.97
CA SER A 139 -3.10 4.15 -9.81
C SER A 139 -1.74 3.48 -9.99
N TYR A 140 -0.68 4.27 -10.07
CA TYR A 140 0.66 3.80 -10.41
C TYR A 140 1.61 4.12 -9.26
N GLY A 141 2.32 3.11 -8.76
CA GLY A 141 3.37 3.29 -7.77
C GLY A 141 4.74 2.98 -8.37
N ILE A 142 5.71 3.86 -8.14
CA ILE A 142 7.12 3.59 -8.42
C ILE A 142 7.88 3.51 -7.09
N GLU A 143 8.75 2.52 -6.96
CA GLU A 143 9.55 2.31 -5.76
C GLU A 143 10.99 1.94 -6.14
N LEU A 144 11.95 2.58 -5.50
CA LEU A 144 13.37 2.35 -5.74
C LEU A 144 13.86 1.12 -4.96
N GLU A 145 13.42 0.99 -3.70
CA GLU A 145 13.89 -0.05 -2.81
C GLU A 145 13.26 -1.40 -3.14
N ASP A 146 14.13 -2.35 -3.46
CA ASP A 146 13.75 -3.64 -4.00
C ASP A 146 12.84 -4.46 -3.07
N GLN A 147 13.12 -4.46 -1.76
CA GLN A 147 12.33 -5.25 -0.80
C GLN A 147 10.93 -4.67 -0.65
N ARG A 148 10.80 -3.35 -0.56
CA ARG A 148 9.52 -2.63 -0.49
C ARG A 148 8.70 -2.86 -1.74
N TRP A 149 9.30 -2.74 -2.91
CA TRP A 149 8.63 -3.06 -4.17
C TRP A 149 8.13 -4.51 -4.22
N GLN A 150 8.94 -5.49 -3.81
CA GLN A 150 8.48 -6.89 -3.78
C GLN A 150 7.30 -7.11 -2.81
N LEU A 151 7.30 -6.39 -1.69
CA LEU A 151 6.19 -6.42 -0.74
C LEU A 151 4.93 -5.76 -1.33
N SER A 152 5.03 -4.69 -2.12
CA SER A 152 3.86 -4.16 -2.85
C SER A 152 3.34 -5.11 -3.91
N LEU A 153 4.20 -5.86 -4.61
CA LEU A 153 3.76 -6.92 -5.52
C LEU A 153 3.01 -8.04 -4.79
N SER A 154 3.50 -8.43 -3.61
CA SER A 154 2.82 -9.43 -2.77
C SER A 154 1.44 -8.92 -2.34
N ASN A 155 1.34 -7.64 -1.94
CA ASN A 155 0.07 -7.00 -1.63
C ASN A 155 -0.87 -6.94 -2.82
N LEU A 156 -0.36 -6.57 -4.01
CA LEU A 156 -1.14 -6.49 -5.24
C LEU A 156 -1.72 -7.85 -5.60
N GLN A 157 -0.91 -8.90 -5.52
CA GLN A 157 -1.37 -10.26 -5.73
C GLN A 157 -2.44 -10.66 -4.70
N GLY A 158 -2.23 -10.35 -3.41
CA GLY A 158 -3.19 -10.65 -2.35
C GLY A 158 -4.53 -9.94 -2.52
N VAL A 159 -4.51 -8.66 -2.92
CA VAL A 159 -5.70 -7.85 -3.17
C VAL A 159 -6.45 -8.37 -4.39
N LEU A 160 -5.77 -8.59 -5.52
CA LEU A 160 -6.42 -9.07 -6.75
C LEU A 160 -6.88 -10.53 -6.64
N LYS A 161 -6.23 -11.39 -5.84
CA LYS A 161 -6.73 -12.75 -5.57
C LYS A 161 -7.90 -12.80 -4.58
N THR A 162 -8.26 -11.67 -3.97
CA THR A 162 -9.42 -11.58 -3.07
C THR A 162 -10.68 -11.28 -3.87
N SER A 163 -11.55 -12.28 -4.05
CA SER A 163 -12.75 -12.19 -4.91
C SER A 163 -13.68 -11.01 -4.61
N ALA A 164 -13.83 -10.62 -3.34
CA ALA A 164 -14.65 -9.48 -2.93
C ALA A 164 -14.06 -8.11 -3.32
N LEU A 165 -12.74 -8.03 -3.55
CA LEU A 165 -12.01 -6.81 -3.88
C LEU A 165 -11.69 -6.72 -5.39
N TYR A 166 -11.50 -7.86 -6.06
CA TYR A 166 -11.16 -7.92 -7.48
C TYR A 166 -12.02 -7.02 -8.39
N PRO A 167 -13.37 -6.97 -8.28
CA PRO A 167 -14.18 -6.10 -9.14
C PRO A 167 -14.26 -4.64 -8.67
N LYS A 168 -13.69 -4.31 -7.51
CA LYS A 168 -13.83 -3.00 -6.85
C LYS A 168 -12.58 -2.14 -6.92
N VAL A 169 -11.44 -2.76 -7.15
CA VAL A 169 -10.15 -2.09 -7.27
C VAL A 169 -10.00 -1.68 -8.72
N ASN A 170 -9.84 -0.39 -8.98
CA ASN A 170 -9.49 0.09 -10.32
C ASN A 170 -8.04 -0.30 -10.69
N PRO A 171 -7.63 -0.19 -11.97
CA PRO A 171 -6.28 -0.52 -12.41
C PRO A 171 -5.17 0.02 -11.49
N VAL A 172 -4.42 -0.90 -10.85
CA VAL A 172 -3.25 -0.59 -10.01
C VAL A 172 -2.03 -1.36 -10.47
N ILE A 173 -0.86 -0.71 -10.48
CA ILE A 173 0.41 -1.38 -10.73
C ILE A 173 1.56 -0.76 -9.91
N PHE A 174 2.56 -1.58 -9.59
CA PHE A 174 3.79 -1.16 -8.93
C PHE A 174 5.01 -1.57 -9.74
N THR A 175 5.88 -0.62 -10.06
CA THR A 175 7.13 -0.88 -10.77
C THR A 175 8.34 -0.52 -9.92
N GLN A 176 9.44 -1.22 -10.15
CA GLN A 176 10.73 -0.86 -9.58
C GLN A 176 11.40 0.15 -10.50
N GLY A 177 11.90 1.26 -9.96
CA GLY A 177 12.63 2.24 -10.75
C GLY A 177 13.13 3.41 -9.93
N ASP A 178 14.18 4.07 -10.43
CA ASP A 178 14.59 5.37 -9.92
C ASP A 178 13.77 6.45 -10.62
N ILE A 179 13.12 7.32 -9.84
CA ILE A 179 12.35 8.43 -10.41
C ILE A 179 13.24 9.42 -11.16
N THR A 180 14.55 9.45 -10.88
CA THR A 180 15.49 10.30 -11.64
C THR A 180 15.74 9.82 -13.06
N ASP A 181 15.29 8.61 -13.42
CA ASP A 181 15.34 8.11 -14.80
C ASP A 181 14.17 8.62 -15.67
N ALA A 182 13.18 9.29 -15.05
CA ALA A 182 12.03 9.84 -15.77
C ALA A 182 12.46 11.06 -16.61
N LEU A 183 11.94 11.17 -17.84
CA LEU A 183 12.11 12.38 -18.66
C LEU A 183 10.95 13.37 -18.44
N SER A 184 9.79 12.84 -18.05
CA SER A 184 8.56 13.55 -17.72
C SER A 184 7.72 12.69 -16.76
N LEU A 185 6.65 13.26 -16.21
CA LEU A 185 5.63 12.54 -15.45
C LEU A 185 4.38 12.25 -16.30
N GLU A 186 4.50 12.20 -17.63
CA GLU A 186 3.38 11.79 -18.48
C GLU A 186 3.04 10.30 -18.27
N PRO A 187 1.75 9.93 -18.16
CA PRO A 187 0.54 10.74 -18.37
C PRO A 187 -0.16 11.17 -17.06
N PHE A 188 0.55 11.26 -15.94
CA PHE A 188 -0.05 11.45 -14.61
C PHE A 188 -0.65 12.84 -14.43
N SER A 189 -1.88 12.90 -13.91
CA SER A 189 -2.54 14.16 -13.57
C SER A 189 -2.29 14.60 -12.13
N HIS A 190 -2.13 13.62 -11.23
CA HIS A 190 -1.91 13.82 -9.81
C HIS A 190 -0.65 13.10 -9.38
N VAL A 191 0.26 13.82 -8.75
CA VAL A 191 1.54 13.29 -8.26
C VAL A 191 1.57 13.43 -6.75
N TYR A 192 1.60 12.31 -6.06
CA TYR A 192 1.73 12.22 -4.61
C TYR A 192 3.12 11.69 -4.27
N SER A 193 3.75 12.26 -3.23
CA SER A 193 4.99 11.71 -2.67
C SER A 193 5.10 12.00 -1.18
N PHE A 194 5.39 10.96 -0.40
CA PHE A 194 5.85 11.13 0.99
C PHE A 194 7.36 11.45 0.98
N ASP A 195 7.68 12.72 0.73
CA ASP A 195 9.01 13.17 0.31
C ASP A 195 9.90 13.71 1.46
N VAL A 196 9.50 13.55 2.72
CA VAL A 196 10.23 14.07 3.91
C VAL A 196 11.70 13.65 3.91
N GLY A 197 12.01 12.43 3.47
CA GLY A 197 13.35 11.87 3.42
C GLY A 197 14.07 12.01 2.09
N PHE A 198 13.47 12.67 1.08
CA PHE A 198 14.01 12.66 -0.28
C PHE A 198 15.21 13.61 -0.41
N PRO A 199 16.28 13.20 -1.13
CA PRO A 199 17.41 14.10 -1.40
C PRO A 199 16.97 15.33 -2.21
N PRO A 200 17.51 16.53 -1.95
CA PRO A 200 17.15 17.73 -2.70
C PRO A 200 17.33 17.62 -4.23
N ALA A 201 18.36 16.90 -4.69
CA ALA A 201 18.59 16.67 -6.11
C ALA A 201 17.48 15.84 -6.77
N VAL A 202 16.94 14.84 -6.06
CA VAL A 202 15.79 14.05 -6.52
C VAL A 202 14.56 14.95 -6.61
N MET A 203 14.33 15.81 -5.61
CA MET A 203 13.18 16.74 -5.63
C MET A 203 13.28 17.77 -6.75
N ALA A 204 14.48 18.29 -7.03
CA ALA A 204 14.70 19.19 -8.17
C ALA A 204 14.40 18.50 -9.50
N HIS A 205 14.84 17.24 -9.68
CA HIS A 205 14.52 16.46 -10.87
C HIS A 205 13.01 16.22 -11.03
N VAL A 206 12.33 15.84 -9.93
CA VAL A 206 10.87 15.67 -9.95
C VAL A 206 10.16 16.99 -10.31
N ALA A 207 10.68 18.14 -9.85
CA ALA A 207 10.15 19.45 -10.22
C ALA A 207 10.28 19.71 -11.73
N GLU A 208 11.44 19.45 -12.33
CA GLU A 208 11.66 19.57 -13.77
C GLU A 208 10.69 18.70 -14.57
N CYS A 209 10.58 17.42 -14.22
CA CYS A 209 9.64 16.51 -14.87
C CYS A 209 8.20 16.96 -14.70
N PHE A 210 7.80 17.40 -13.50
CA PHE A 210 6.46 17.90 -13.22
C PHE A 210 6.14 19.15 -14.04
N ASN A 211 7.06 20.11 -14.11
CA ASN A 211 6.90 21.37 -14.86
C ASN A 211 6.81 21.15 -16.38
N GLU A 212 7.56 20.19 -16.92
CA GLU A 212 7.50 19.88 -18.36
C GLU A 212 6.27 19.06 -18.76
N SER A 213 5.72 18.26 -17.84
CA SER A 213 4.54 17.42 -18.09
C SER A 213 3.28 18.26 -18.35
N VAL A 214 2.59 17.96 -19.45
CA VAL A 214 1.34 18.60 -19.85
C VAL A 214 0.17 18.08 -19.02
N SER A 215 0.16 16.79 -18.71
CA SER A 215 -0.94 16.14 -17.98
C SER A 215 -0.90 16.42 -16.48
N ALA A 216 0.28 16.66 -15.89
CA ALA A 216 0.47 16.88 -14.46
C ALA A 216 -0.12 18.23 -14.02
N ARG A 217 -1.07 18.19 -13.09
CA ARG A 217 -1.80 19.39 -12.60
C ARG A 217 -1.67 19.61 -11.10
N TYR A 218 -1.56 18.53 -10.33
CA TYR A 218 -1.52 18.62 -8.87
C TYR A 218 -0.34 17.85 -8.29
N PHE A 219 0.34 18.49 -7.34
CA PHE A 219 1.44 17.90 -6.60
C PHE A 219 1.13 17.90 -5.10
N ILE A 220 1.25 16.73 -4.47
CA ILE A 220 0.97 16.52 -3.05
C ILE A 220 2.28 16.10 -2.38
N SER A 221 2.74 16.91 -1.44
CA SER A 221 4.08 16.81 -0.84
C SER A 221 4.03 17.10 0.66
N PHE A 222 5.02 16.61 1.40
CA PHE A 222 5.22 16.86 2.82
C PHE A 222 6.29 17.94 3.07
N HIS A 223 6.75 18.59 2.01
CA HIS A 223 7.59 19.78 2.09
C HIS A 223 6.75 21.06 2.01
N GLN A 224 7.11 22.02 2.88
CA GLN A 224 6.49 23.34 2.92
C GLN A 224 6.78 24.17 1.65
N PRO A 225 5.95 25.19 1.36
CA PRO A 225 6.03 25.98 0.12
C PRO A 225 7.41 26.54 -0.16
N ARG A 226 8.10 27.05 0.87
CA ARG A 226 9.44 27.61 0.70
C ARG A 226 10.41 26.64 0.02
N LYS A 227 10.38 25.35 0.39
CA LYS A 227 11.23 24.35 -0.26
C LYS A 227 10.74 24.02 -1.67
N VAL A 228 9.45 23.76 -1.81
CA VAL A 228 8.83 23.35 -3.07
C VAL A 228 9.02 24.41 -4.16
N LEU A 229 8.75 25.68 -3.85
CA LEU A 229 8.82 26.78 -4.80
C LEU A 229 10.27 27.28 -4.99
N GLU A 230 10.97 27.64 -3.90
CA GLU A 230 12.25 28.35 -4.02
C GLU A 230 13.45 27.41 -4.18
N GLN A 231 13.42 26.25 -3.52
CA GLN A 231 14.59 25.35 -3.48
C GLN A 231 14.55 24.30 -4.59
N TYR A 232 13.38 23.69 -4.82
CA TYR A 232 13.23 22.62 -5.80
C TYR A 232 12.78 23.14 -7.17
N GLY A 233 12.13 24.30 -7.23
CA GLY A 233 11.74 24.95 -8.49
C GLY A 233 10.43 24.44 -9.09
N PHE A 234 9.50 23.96 -8.28
CA PHE A 234 8.15 23.62 -8.77
C PHE A 234 7.39 24.90 -9.17
N GLU A 235 6.78 24.91 -10.35
CA GLU A 235 5.93 26.01 -10.84
C GLU A 235 4.49 25.83 -10.36
N VAL A 236 4.25 26.03 -9.06
CA VAL A 236 2.99 25.71 -8.41
C VAL A 236 2.55 26.77 -7.39
N ASP A 237 1.24 26.82 -7.13
CA ASP A 237 0.63 27.56 -6.03
C ASP A 237 0.21 26.59 -4.90
N GLU A 238 0.46 26.94 -3.63
CA GLU A 238 -0.14 26.22 -2.49
C GLU A 238 -1.65 26.52 -2.46
N ILE A 239 -2.47 25.46 -2.45
CA ILE A 239 -3.93 25.55 -2.36
C ILE A 239 -4.48 25.07 -1.03
N GLY A 240 -3.68 24.36 -0.23
CA GLY A 240 -4.00 24.05 1.15
C GLY A 240 -3.05 23.04 1.79
N ARG A 241 -3.40 22.62 3.01
CA ARG A 241 -2.59 21.72 3.84
C ARG A 241 -3.40 21.00 4.90
N LEU A 242 -2.95 19.82 5.32
CA LEU A 242 -3.58 19.02 6.37
C LEU A 242 -2.54 18.44 7.34
N GLY A 243 -2.95 18.23 8.58
CA GLY A 243 -2.20 17.43 9.54
C GLY A 243 -2.41 15.94 9.31
N THR A 244 -1.33 15.16 9.33
CA THR A 244 -1.35 13.71 9.14
C THR A 244 -0.69 13.01 10.33
N SER A 245 -0.91 11.70 10.43
CA SER A 245 -0.28 10.84 11.43
C SER A 245 0.32 9.62 10.75
N MET A 246 1.49 9.23 11.23
CA MET A 246 2.26 8.09 10.73
C MET A 246 1.94 6.81 11.47
N ALA A 247 1.85 5.71 10.71
CA ALA A 247 1.66 4.37 11.22
C ALA A 247 2.92 3.91 11.98
N GLY A 248 2.72 3.47 13.22
CA GLY A 248 3.77 2.88 14.05
C GLY A 248 4.62 3.86 14.85
N SER A 249 4.78 5.12 14.43
CA SER A 249 5.61 6.11 15.16
C SER A 249 4.82 7.18 15.92
N SER A 250 3.52 7.35 15.65
CA SER A 250 2.67 8.47 16.12
C SER A 250 3.20 9.86 15.74
N GLU A 251 4.25 9.94 14.93
CA GLU A 251 4.79 11.19 14.39
C GLU A 251 3.73 11.84 13.49
N GLY A 252 3.63 13.16 13.58
CA GLY A 252 2.75 13.95 12.74
C GLY A 252 3.55 14.72 11.70
N HIS A 253 3.06 14.72 10.46
CA HIS A 253 3.57 15.59 9.40
C HIS A 253 2.45 16.43 8.81
N THR A 254 2.83 17.55 8.21
CA THR A 254 1.90 18.35 7.41
C THR A 254 2.07 17.96 5.94
N VAL A 255 0.97 17.60 5.31
CA VAL A 255 0.89 17.46 3.85
C VAL A 255 0.38 18.76 3.26
N TYR A 256 0.96 19.16 2.13
CA TYR A 256 0.65 20.35 1.38
C TYR A 256 0.15 19.96 0.00
N PHE A 257 -0.82 20.72 -0.49
CA PHE A 257 -1.46 20.52 -1.77
C PHE A 257 -1.10 21.68 -2.69
N TYR A 258 -0.55 21.35 -3.84
CA TYR A 258 -0.07 22.31 -4.82
C TYR A 258 -0.79 22.13 -6.14
N ARG A 259 -1.16 23.25 -6.76
CA ARG A 259 -1.71 23.29 -8.11
C ARG A 259 -0.68 23.91 -9.04
N LYS A 260 -0.43 23.26 -10.18
CA LYS A 260 0.45 23.79 -11.22
C LYS A 260 -0.04 25.15 -11.71
N THR A 261 0.86 26.11 -11.73
CA THR A 261 0.60 27.43 -12.30
C THR A 261 0.41 27.28 -13.81
N ALA A 262 -0.57 27.99 -14.38
CA ALA A 262 -0.76 27.97 -15.82
C ALA A 262 0.48 28.58 -16.49
N LEU A 263 1.20 27.77 -17.27
CA LEU A 263 2.32 28.27 -18.07
C LEU A 263 1.80 29.39 -19.01
N PRO A 264 2.51 30.52 -19.14
CA PRO A 264 2.30 31.44 -20.26
C PRO A 264 2.40 30.63 -21.53
N THR A 265 1.57 30.96 -22.53
CA THR A 265 1.38 30.29 -23.83
C THR A 265 2.70 30.01 -24.56
N ARG A 266 3.47 29.02 -24.08
CA ARG A 266 4.62 28.47 -24.77
C ARG A 266 3.98 27.81 -25.98
N THR A 267 4.28 28.29 -27.18
CA THR A 267 3.88 27.74 -28.48
C THR A 267 4.37 26.30 -28.55
N LYS A 268 3.65 25.39 -27.88
CA LYS A 268 3.96 23.97 -27.84
C LYS A 268 3.30 23.38 -29.07
N GLU A 269 4.14 23.06 -30.06
CA GLU A 269 3.85 21.94 -30.94
C GLU A 269 3.18 20.85 -30.12
N THR A 270 2.03 20.36 -30.59
CA THR A 270 1.30 19.23 -30.00
C THR A 270 2.19 18.00 -30.02
N LYS A 271 3.14 17.92 -29.08
CA LYS A 271 3.82 16.67 -28.74
C LYS A 271 2.72 15.76 -28.24
N GLU A 272 2.49 14.67 -28.96
CA GLU A 272 1.56 13.63 -28.53
C GLU A 272 1.84 13.28 -27.06
N LYS A 273 0.78 13.09 -26.28
CA LYS A 273 0.85 12.62 -24.89
C LYS A 273 1.38 11.18 -24.87
N LYS A 274 2.68 11.04 -25.07
CA LYS A 274 3.36 9.76 -25.03
C LYS A 274 3.72 9.46 -23.57
N VAL A 275 3.34 8.28 -23.12
CA VAL A 275 3.75 7.75 -21.82
C VAL A 275 5.28 7.76 -21.75
N ASP A 276 5.82 8.28 -20.66
CA ASP A 276 7.27 8.27 -20.44
C ASP A 276 7.83 6.84 -20.51
N PRO A 277 9.01 6.61 -21.12
CA PRO A 277 9.61 5.28 -21.19
C PRO A 277 9.72 4.57 -19.84
N LEU A 278 9.98 5.30 -18.74
CA LEU A 278 10.08 4.71 -17.40
C LEU A 278 8.77 4.04 -16.98
N PHE A 279 7.62 4.61 -17.35
CA PHE A 279 6.31 4.10 -16.96
C PHE A 279 5.70 3.14 -17.97
N GLY A 280 6.22 3.13 -19.20
CA GLY A 280 5.62 2.47 -20.36
C GLY A 280 5.30 0.99 -20.16
N ALA A 281 6.21 0.22 -19.56
CA ALA A 281 5.97 -1.21 -19.30
C ALA A 281 4.80 -1.43 -18.32
N GLY A 282 4.74 -0.62 -17.26
CA GLY A 282 3.64 -0.70 -16.29
C GLY A 282 2.29 -0.30 -16.90
N PHE A 283 2.25 0.78 -17.71
CA PHE A 283 1.02 1.17 -18.41
C PHE A 283 0.53 0.09 -19.38
N HIS A 284 1.45 -0.50 -20.14
CA HIS A 284 1.11 -1.56 -21.08
C HIS A 284 0.45 -2.76 -20.38
N VAL A 285 0.97 -3.16 -19.22
CA VAL A 285 0.41 -4.28 -18.44
C VAL A 285 -0.91 -3.90 -17.80
N VAL A 286 -0.99 -2.76 -17.13
CA VAL A 286 -2.17 -2.39 -16.34
C VAL A 286 -3.41 -2.17 -17.22
N GLN A 287 -3.23 -1.69 -18.44
CA GLN A 287 -4.30 -1.49 -19.43
C GLN A 287 -4.90 -2.80 -19.96
N GLN A 288 -4.19 -3.92 -19.82
CA GLN A 288 -4.70 -5.25 -20.20
C GLN A 288 -5.60 -5.89 -19.13
N GLY A 289 -5.76 -5.21 -17.98
CA GLY A 289 -6.63 -5.66 -16.89
C GLY A 289 -5.93 -6.50 -15.84
N HIS A 290 -6.68 -6.87 -14.80
CA HIS A 290 -6.12 -7.48 -13.59
C HIS A 290 -5.46 -8.85 -13.82
N ASP A 291 -5.96 -9.66 -14.75
CA ASP A 291 -5.36 -10.97 -15.06
C ASP A 291 -3.95 -10.83 -15.68
N ALA A 292 -3.75 -9.81 -16.53
CA ALA A 292 -2.45 -9.48 -17.07
C ALA A 292 -1.51 -8.95 -15.98
N VAL A 293 -2.01 -8.11 -15.07
CA VAL A 293 -1.26 -7.64 -13.91
C VAL A 293 -0.84 -8.81 -13.02
N LEU A 294 -1.74 -9.75 -12.71
CA LEU A 294 -1.45 -10.95 -11.93
C LEU A 294 -0.37 -11.82 -12.60
N SER A 295 -0.49 -12.04 -13.91
CA SER A 295 0.49 -12.78 -14.71
C SER A 295 1.86 -12.10 -14.68
N TRP A 296 1.90 -10.77 -14.79
CA TRP A 296 3.12 -9.98 -14.71
C TRP A 296 3.76 -10.09 -13.32
N VAL A 297 2.99 -9.99 -12.24
CA VAL A 297 3.48 -10.18 -10.86
C VAL A 297 4.09 -11.57 -10.67
N GLU A 298 3.44 -12.62 -11.16
CA GLU A 298 3.94 -14.00 -11.08
C GLU A 298 5.24 -14.20 -11.89
N ALA A 299 5.36 -13.52 -13.04
CA ALA A 299 6.59 -13.50 -13.81
C ALA A 299 7.73 -12.79 -13.06
N GLN A 300 7.46 -11.66 -12.40
CA GLN A 300 8.47 -10.95 -11.58
C GLN A 300 9.00 -11.84 -10.45
N PHE A 301 8.10 -12.54 -9.75
CA PHE A 301 8.53 -13.51 -8.73
C PHE A 301 9.37 -14.64 -9.34
N SER A 302 8.93 -15.22 -10.45
CA SER A 302 9.61 -16.36 -11.10
C SER A 302 11.02 -16.00 -11.61
N GLN A 303 11.18 -14.80 -12.18
CA GLN A 303 12.49 -14.29 -12.60
C GLN A 303 13.44 -14.15 -11.41
N ARG A 304 12.94 -13.73 -10.25
CA ARG A 304 13.74 -13.60 -9.02
C ARG A 304 14.09 -14.95 -8.39
N PHE A 305 13.15 -15.90 -8.38
CA PHE A 305 13.41 -17.27 -7.93
C PHE A 305 14.46 -17.97 -8.78
N SER A 306 14.44 -17.77 -10.10
CA SER A 306 15.47 -18.30 -11.02
C SER A 306 16.83 -17.59 -10.92
N GLN A 307 16.87 -16.35 -10.41
CA GLN A 307 18.10 -15.64 -10.03
C GLN A 307 18.63 -16.01 -8.63
N GLY A 308 17.90 -16.88 -7.89
CA GLY A 308 18.22 -17.31 -6.54
C GLY A 308 19.54 -18.08 -6.44
N ARG A 309 20.65 -17.34 -6.36
CA ARG A 309 21.94 -17.87 -5.90
C ARG A 309 21.78 -18.40 -4.48
N THR A 310 22.27 -19.60 -4.23
CA THR A 310 22.31 -20.17 -2.86
C THR A 310 23.07 -19.22 -1.92
N ARG A 311 22.78 -19.28 -0.62
CA ARG A 311 23.43 -18.45 0.42
C ARG A 311 24.97 -18.45 0.31
N ARG A 312 25.55 -19.56 -0.15
CA ARG A 312 26.98 -19.74 -0.46
C ARG A 312 27.43 -18.97 -1.70
N GLN A 313 26.63 -18.96 -2.77
CA GLN A 313 26.91 -18.19 -3.99
C GLN A 313 26.77 -16.67 -3.77
N VAL A 314 25.89 -16.22 -2.88
CA VAL A 314 25.80 -14.80 -2.46
C VAL A 314 27.04 -14.39 -1.66
N GLN A 315 27.54 -15.25 -0.77
CA GLN A 315 28.80 -15.00 -0.02
C GLN A 315 30.02 -14.97 -0.95
N LEU A 316 30.09 -15.87 -1.92
CA LEU A 316 31.18 -15.89 -2.91
C LEU A 316 31.14 -14.68 -3.84
N ALA A 317 29.95 -14.24 -4.29
CA ALA A 317 29.81 -13.03 -5.09
C ALA A 317 30.23 -11.77 -4.30
N LYS A 318 29.85 -11.67 -3.01
CA LYS A 318 30.27 -10.58 -2.12
C LYS A 318 31.77 -10.55 -1.81
N ALA A 319 32.45 -11.69 -1.94
CA ALA A 319 33.90 -11.79 -1.77
C ALA A 319 34.66 -11.48 -3.08
N ALA A 320 34.02 -11.62 -4.24
CA ALA A 320 34.61 -11.39 -5.56
C ALA A 320 34.45 -9.94 -6.07
N THR A 321 33.58 -9.12 -5.45
CA THR A 321 33.41 -7.71 -5.83
C THR A 321 34.54 -6.84 -5.28
N PRO A 322 35.27 -6.06 -6.11
CA PRO A 322 36.28 -5.11 -5.65
C PRO A 322 35.69 -4.10 -4.66
N SER A 323 36.45 -3.71 -3.62
CA SER A 323 35.92 -2.86 -2.53
C SER A 323 35.40 -1.50 -2.98
N SER A 324 35.76 -1.05 -4.18
CA SER A 324 35.30 0.19 -4.81
C SER A 324 33.88 0.12 -5.40
N LEU A 325 33.32 -1.08 -5.59
CA LEU A 325 31.96 -1.31 -6.12
C LEU A 325 30.98 -1.85 -5.07
N ARG A 326 31.37 -1.92 -3.79
CA ARG A 326 30.40 -2.15 -2.71
C ARG A 326 29.44 -0.97 -2.67
N GLU A 327 28.15 -1.25 -2.86
CA GLU A 327 27.06 -0.32 -2.54
C GLU A 327 27.42 0.46 -1.28
N LYS A 328 27.51 1.79 -1.43
CA LYS A 328 27.68 2.67 -0.27
C LYS A 328 26.49 2.40 0.63
N LYS A 329 26.75 1.91 1.84
CA LYS A 329 25.70 1.68 2.85
C LYS A 329 24.85 2.94 2.97
N LEU A 330 23.55 2.79 3.21
CA LEU A 330 22.63 3.91 3.47
C LEU A 330 23.21 4.91 4.48
N GLU A 331 23.92 4.41 5.49
CA GLU A 331 24.67 5.16 6.53
C GLU A 331 25.69 6.17 5.99
N THR A 332 26.21 5.99 4.77
CA THR A 332 27.19 6.88 4.13
C THR A 332 26.53 8.14 3.54
N PHE A 333 25.23 8.10 3.28
CA PHE A 333 24.46 9.22 2.73
C PHE A 333 23.70 10.00 3.80
N TYR A 334 23.49 9.42 4.99
CA TYR A 334 22.72 10.04 6.07
C TYR A 334 23.53 10.12 7.36
N LYS A 335 23.69 11.34 7.91
CA LYS A 335 24.20 11.51 9.28
C LYS A 335 23.20 10.89 10.25
N VAL A 336 23.56 9.76 10.86
CA VAL A 336 22.79 9.15 11.94
C VAL A 336 22.71 10.15 13.10
N VAL A 337 21.55 10.76 13.32
CA VAL A 337 21.29 11.54 14.53
C VAL A 337 21.17 10.55 15.68
N ARG A 338 22.28 10.31 16.38
CA ARG A 338 22.27 9.55 17.63
C ARG A 338 21.42 10.32 18.63
N ARG A 339 20.32 9.74 19.09
CA ARG A 339 19.61 10.23 20.29
C ARG A 339 20.62 10.23 21.44
N GLY A 340 20.87 11.41 22.00
CA GLY A 340 21.67 11.56 23.21
C GLY A 340 21.04 10.76 24.37
N PRO A 341 21.86 10.30 25.33
CA PRO A 341 21.36 9.50 26.45
C PRO A 341 20.31 10.28 27.23
N ALA A 342 19.19 9.63 27.54
CA ALA A 342 18.13 10.18 28.35
C ALA A 342 18.70 10.60 29.72
N SER A 343 18.55 11.87 30.05
CA SER A 343 18.89 12.39 31.38
C SER A 343 18.00 11.71 32.42
N VAL A 344 18.60 10.88 33.27
CA VAL A 344 17.98 10.37 34.48
C VAL A 344 17.65 11.57 35.37
N LYS A 345 16.37 11.92 35.49
CA LYS A 345 15.92 12.87 36.53
C LYS A 345 15.87 12.12 37.85
N ALA A 346 16.81 12.44 38.73
CA ALA A 346 16.68 12.20 40.15
C ALA A 346 15.70 13.21 40.75
N LYS A 347 14.66 12.72 41.40
CA LYS A 347 14.20 13.17 42.72
C LYS A 347 13.21 12.16 43.29
#